data_AF-A0A9Q1EEJ2-F1
#
_entry.id   AF-A0A9Q1EEJ2-F1
#
_cell.length_a   1.000
_cell.length_b   1.000
_cell.length_c   1.000
_cell.angle_alpha   90.00
_cell.angle_beta   90.00
_cell.angle_gamma   90.00
#
_symmetry.space_group_name_H-M   'P 1'
#
loop_
_entity.id
_entity.type
_entity.pdbx_description
1 polymer ?
#
loop_
_entity_poly.entity_id
_entity_poly.type
_entity_poly.pdbx_seq_one_letter_code
_entity_poly.pdbx_strand_id
1 'polypeptide(L)'
;MAVNIPGLIAVAVFYMIILATGVWASRKAKQEEKKNTGTATEVSLVAGRNMNIILGIFTMTATWVGGGYILGTAAAAYNPTKGLVWALMPVQYVTNFLVAGIFFAKPMRDKKYITMMDPFQLKYGDTLTCTLLIPAVIGDVLWIACIMASLGTSLGEGLEAGLGYNRQAGCRGNRSERDNNRGVAAAEE
;
A
#
# COMPACT_ATOMS: atom_id res chain seq x y z
N MET A 1 -28.97 -7.01 6.36
CA MET A 1 -27.67 -6.87 5.64
C MET A 1 -27.71 -5.56 4.85
N ALA A 2 -27.55 -4.41 5.51
CA ALA A 2 -27.50 -3.13 4.79
C ALA A 2 -26.05 -2.90 4.38
N VAL A 3 -25.69 -3.41 3.20
CA VAL A 3 -24.39 -3.15 2.58
C VAL A 3 -24.36 -1.65 2.27
N ASN A 4 -23.27 -0.96 2.61
CA ASN A 4 -23.07 0.42 2.15
C ASN A 4 -22.81 0.39 0.64
N ILE A 5 -23.91 0.35 -0.13
CA ILE A 5 -23.95 0.38 -1.60
C ILE A 5 -23.02 1.49 -2.17
N PRO A 6 -23.02 2.74 -1.65
CA PRO A 6 -22.13 3.77 -2.19
C PRO A 6 -20.64 3.48 -1.94
N GLY A 7 -20.28 2.91 -0.79
CA GLY A 7 -18.89 2.54 -0.48
C GLY A 7 -18.40 1.36 -1.33
N LEU A 8 -19.26 0.37 -1.54
CA LEU A 8 -18.96 -0.78 -2.40
C LEU A 8 -18.75 -0.36 -3.86
N ILE A 9 -19.60 0.53 -4.37
CA ILE A 9 -19.46 1.07 -5.72
C ILE A 9 -18.15 1.86 -5.85
N ALA A 10 -17.80 2.70 -4.88
CA ALA A 10 -16.56 3.47 -4.90
C ALA A 10 -15.32 2.57 -4.95
N VAL A 11 -15.27 1.52 -4.12
CA VAL A 11 -14.17 0.54 -4.10
C VAL A 11 -14.09 -0.24 -5.42
N ALA A 12 -15.24 -0.67 -5.96
CA ALA A 12 -15.30 -1.39 -7.23
C ALA A 12 -14.78 -0.53 -8.40
N VAL A 13 -15.21 0.73 -8.50
CA VAL A 13 -14.75 1.67 -9.53
C VAL A 13 -13.25 1.93 -9.41
N PHE A 14 -12.76 2.12 -8.18
CA PHE A 14 -11.33 2.33 -7.92
C PHE A 14 -10.48 1.14 -8.41
N TYR A 15 -10.87 -0.10 -8.09
CA TYR A 15 -10.16 -1.28 -8.58
C TYR A 15 -10.24 -1.44 -10.10
N MET A 16 -11.37 -1.09 -10.72
CA MET A 16 -11.50 -1.12 -12.18
C MET A 16 -10.54 -0.15 -12.88
N ILE A 17 -10.35 1.05 -12.31
CA ILE A 17 -9.38 2.04 -12.82
C ILE A 17 -7.94 1.51 -12.68
N ILE A 18 -7.59 0.89 -11.55
CA ILE A 18 -6.27 0.29 -11.34
C ILE A 18 -6.02 -0.84 -12.33
N LEU A 19 -6.99 -1.73 -12.54
CA LEU A 19 -6.89 -2.80 -13.52
C LEU A 19 -6.74 -2.26 -14.94
N ALA A 20 -7.54 -1.27 -15.33
CA ALA A 20 -7.48 -0.67 -16.65
C ALA A 20 -6.12 0.00 -16.91
N THR A 21 -5.60 0.76 -15.94
CA THR A 21 -4.28 1.41 -16.03
C THR A 21 -3.15 0.38 -16.07
N GLY A 22 -3.22 -0.69 -15.29
CA GLY A 22 -2.26 -1.79 -15.33
C GLY A 22 -2.23 -2.52 -16.67
N VAL A 23 -3.40 -2.84 -17.23
CA VAL A 23 -3.51 -3.48 -18.56
C VAL A 23 -3.02 -2.54 -19.66
N TRP A 24 -3.36 -1.24 -19.60
CA TRP A 24 -2.86 -0.26 -20.56
C TRP A 24 -1.34 -0.10 -20.48
N ALA A 25 -0.77 -0.02 -19.27
CA ALA A 25 0.67 0.07 -19.05
C ALA A 25 1.40 -1.20 -19.55
N SER A 26 0.87 -2.39 -19.27
CA SER A 26 1.43 -3.66 -19.76
C SER A 26 1.40 -3.75 -21.29
N ARG A 27 0.29 -3.34 -21.92
CA ARG A 27 0.19 -3.31 -23.38
C ARG A 27 1.14 -2.30 -24.00
N LYS A 28 1.29 -1.12 -23.38
CA LYS A 28 2.23 -0.07 -23.81
C LYS A 28 3.68 -0.53 -23.68
N ALA A 29 4.06 -1.18 -22.59
CA ALA A 29 5.39 -1.77 -22.40
C ALA A 29 5.72 -2.82 -23.48
N LYS A 30 4.76 -3.71 -23.78
CA LYS A 30 4.90 -4.72 -24.85
C LYS A 30 4.99 -4.11 -26.25
N GLN A 31 4.40 -2.93 -26.46
CA GLN A 31 4.47 -2.19 -27.73
C GLN A 31 5.84 -1.52 -27.93
N GLU A 32 6.45 -1.03 -26.84
CA GLU A 32 7.81 -0.46 -26.83
C GLU A 32 8.87 -1.57 -26.99
N GLU A 33 8.66 -2.74 -26.38
CA GLU A 33 9.50 -3.94 -26.57
C GLU A 33 9.56 -4.39 -28.04
N LYS A 34 8.45 -4.23 -28.78
CA LYS A 34 8.37 -4.60 -30.20
C LYS A 34 9.06 -3.61 -31.15
N LYS A 35 9.39 -2.40 -30.67
CA LYS A 35 10.01 -1.31 -31.45
C LYS A 35 11.52 -1.16 -31.21
N ASN A 36 12.06 -1.64 -30.09
CA ASN A 36 13.48 -1.53 -29.74
C ASN A 36 14.17 -2.90 -29.73
N THR A 37 15.30 -2.99 -30.43
CA THR A 37 16.25 -4.11 -30.48
C THR A 37 17.09 -4.24 -29.19
N GLY A 38 16.49 -4.01 -28.03
CA GLY A 38 17.11 -4.28 -26.72
C GLY A 38 16.60 -5.60 -26.16
N THR A 39 17.45 -6.34 -25.44
CA THR A 39 17.05 -7.60 -24.78
C THR A 39 15.78 -7.36 -23.96
N ALA A 40 14.73 -8.13 -24.21
CA ALA A 40 13.39 -8.01 -23.59
C ALA A 40 13.39 -7.78 -22.07
N THR A 41 14.41 -8.31 -21.39
CA THR A 41 14.64 -8.18 -19.95
C THR A 41 15.00 -6.75 -19.52
N GLU A 42 15.80 -5.99 -20.27
CA GLU A 42 16.20 -4.62 -19.90
C GLU A 42 15.04 -3.62 -20.05
N VAL A 43 14.21 -3.80 -21.08
CA VAL A 43 13.06 -2.92 -21.34
C VAL A 43 11.94 -3.17 -20.32
N SER A 44 11.71 -4.43 -19.95
CA SER A 44 10.66 -4.81 -19.00
C SER A 44 11.04 -4.57 -17.53
N LEU A 45 12.29 -4.87 -17.13
CA LEU A 45 12.72 -4.74 -15.72
C LEU A 45 13.26 -3.36 -15.36
N VAL A 46 13.91 -2.65 -16.30
CA VAL A 46 14.61 -1.38 -16.03
C VAL A 46 13.96 -0.20 -16.76
N ALA A 47 12.79 -0.39 -17.36
CA ALA A 47 12.07 0.63 -18.15
C ALA A 47 12.98 1.32 -19.18
N GLY A 48 13.89 0.57 -19.81
CA GLY A 48 14.84 1.09 -20.78
C GLY A 48 15.80 2.17 -20.24
N ARG A 49 15.98 2.26 -18.92
CA ARG A 49 16.86 3.24 -18.22
C ARG A 49 16.54 4.72 -18.48
N ASN A 50 15.36 5.01 -19.03
CA ASN A 50 14.85 6.35 -19.33
C ASN A 50 13.75 6.80 -18.36
N MET A 51 13.77 6.30 -17.12
CA MET A 51 12.83 6.76 -16.10
C MET A 51 13.26 8.13 -15.57
N ASN A 52 12.35 9.10 -15.64
CA ASN A 52 12.56 10.42 -15.05
C ASN A 52 12.69 10.29 -13.52
N ILE A 53 13.59 11.06 -12.91
CA ILE A 53 13.85 11.05 -11.46
C ILE A 53 12.56 11.27 -10.66
N ILE A 54 11.69 12.14 -11.16
CA ILE A 54 10.38 12.42 -10.54
C ILE A 54 9.51 11.16 -10.47
N LEU A 55 9.43 10.41 -11.57
CA LEU A 55 8.70 9.13 -11.61
C LEU A 55 9.34 8.10 -10.66
N GLY A 56 10.66 8.10 -10.55
CA GLY A 56 11.40 7.27 -9.60
C GLY A 56 11.05 7.58 -8.13
N ILE A 57 10.95 8.87 -7.77
CA ILE A 57 10.55 9.30 -6.42
C ILE A 57 9.12 8.87 -6.11
N PHE A 58 8.18 9.09 -7.05
CA PHE A 58 6.78 8.68 -6.87
C PHE A 58 6.65 7.16 -6.71
N THR A 59 7.38 6.40 -7.53
CA THR A 59 7.34 4.92 -7.49
C THR A 59 7.93 4.40 -6.19
N MET A 60 9.07 4.93 -5.73
CA MET A 60 9.61 4.54 -4.42
C MET A 60 8.73 4.92 -3.25
N THR A 61 8.15 6.12 -3.29
CA THR A 61 7.20 6.52 -2.23
C THR A 61 6.00 5.57 -2.21
N ALA A 62 5.47 5.20 -3.38
CA ALA A 62 4.34 4.28 -3.49
C ALA A 62 4.64 2.85 -2.97
N THR A 63 5.88 2.38 -3.04
CA THR A 63 6.28 1.05 -2.51
C THR A 63 6.31 1.02 -0.98
N TRP A 64 6.71 2.13 -0.34
CA TRP A 64 6.95 2.16 1.10
C TRP A 64 5.79 2.76 1.91
N VAL A 65 5.03 3.67 1.32
CA VAL A 65 3.85 4.27 1.95
C VAL A 65 2.63 3.37 1.69
N GLY A 66 2.47 2.35 2.54
CA GLY A 66 1.38 1.37 2.46
C GLY A 66 0.48 1.32 3.70
N GLY A 67 -0.50 0.41 3.70
CA GLY A 67 -1.45 0.26 4.81
C GLY A 67 -0.78 -0.06 6.16
N GLY A 68 0.25 -0.91 6.15
CA GLY A 68 1.03 -1.24 7.36
C GLY A 68 1.80 -0.05 7.93
N TYR A 69 2.32 0.81 7.05
CA TYR A 69 2.98 2.05 7.44
C TYR A 69 1.99 3.02 8.11
N ILE A 70 0.81 3.21 7.51
CA ILE A 70 -0.20 4.15 8.01
C ILE A 70 -0.79 3.67 9.33
N LEU A 71 -1.20 2.40 9.40
CA LEU A 71 -1.78 1.82 10.61
C LEU A 71 -0.75 1.74 11.75
N GLY A 72 0.50 1.35 11.43
CA GLY A 72 1.59 1.28 12.40
C GLY A 72 1.98 2.65 12.97
N THR A 73 2.07 3.68 12.13
CA THR A 73 2.35 5.06 12.59
C THR A 73 1.19 5.64 13.38
N ALA A 74 -0.06 5.39 12.97
CA ALA A 74 -1.25 5.79 13.73
C ALA A 74 -1.28 5.13 15.11
N ALA A 75 -1.03 3.83 15.20
CA ALA A 75 -0.98 3.10 16.48
C ALA A 75 0.16 3.58 17.38
N ALA A 76 1.33 3.91 16.80
CA ALA A 76 2.46 4.46 17.54
C ALA A 76 2.16 5.87 18.06
N ALA A 77 1.54 6.73 17.25
CA ALA A 77 1.18 8.09 17.64
C ALA A 77 0.06 8.14 18.70
N TYR A 78 -0.84 7.16 18.71
CA TYR A 78 -1.94 7.08 19.66
C TYR A 78 -1.52 6.61 21.07
N ASN A 79 -0.38 5.92 21.19
CA ASN A 79 0.02 5.30 22.45
C ASN A 79 0.78 6.32 23.36
N PRO A 80 0.20 6.76 24.49
CA PRO A 80 0.79 7.83 25.31
C PRO A 80 2.12 7.43 25.97
N THR A 81 2.40 6.12 26.08
CA THR A 81 3.65 5.57 26.63
C THR A 81 4.78 5.46 25.60
N LYS A 82 4.44 5.45 24.30
CA LYS A 82 5.38 5.49 23.18
C LYS A 82 5.20 6.83 22.46
N GLY A 83 5.80 7.88 23.02
CA GLY A 83 5.60 9.26 22.54
C GLY A 83 5.97 9.50 21.08
N LEU A 84 5.79 10.77 20.65
CA LEU A 84 6.01 11.29 19.29
C LEU A 84 7.36 10.89 18.65
N VAL A 85 8.35 10.51 19.46
CA VAL A 85 9.66 9.99 19.03
C VAL A 85 9.53 8.73 18.17
N TRP A 86 8.54 7.86 18.42
CA TRP A 86 8.30 6.67 17.60
C TRP A 86 7.59 6.97 16.27
N ALA A 87 7.04 8.18 16.11
CA ALA A 87 6.47 8.65 14.85
C ALA A 87 7.51 9.28 13.90
N LEU A 88 8.81 9.25 14.25
CA LEU A 88 9.92 9.73 13.39
C LEU A 88 10.20 8.82 12.18
N MET A 89 9.42 7.76 11.99
CA MET A 89 9.51 6.85 10.84
C MET A 89 9.68 7.55 9.48
N PRO A 90 8.92 8.62 9.14
CA PRO A 90 9.10 9.32 7.87
C PRO A 90 10.49 9.96 7.72
N VAL A 91 11.02 10.55 8.78
CA VAL A 91 12.36 11.19 8.77
C VAL A 91 13.43 10.13 8.54
N GLN A 92 13.31 9.00 9.22
CA GLN A 92 14.24 7.88 9.07
C GLN A 92 14.25 7.32 7.64
N TYR A 93 13.08 7.19 7.00
CA TYR A 93 12.98 6.74 5.62
C TYR A 93 13.62 7.73 4.64
N VAL A 94 13.37 9.04 4.80
CA VAL A 94 13.97 10.06 3.93
C VAL A 94 15.49 10.05 4.05
N THR A 95 16.03 9.98 5.27
CA THR A 95 17.49 9.90 5.48
C THR A 95 18.06 8.62 4.87
N ASN A 96 17.39 7.47 5.03
CA ASN A 96 17.83 6.20 4.44
C ASN A 96 17.85 6.26 2.90
N PHE A 97 16.79 6.78 2.27
CA PHE A 97 16.75 6.90 0.81
C PHE A 97 17.79 7.87 0.26
N LEU A 98 18.07 8.95 0.99
CA LEU A 98 19.07 9.93 0.57
C LEU A 98 20.49 9.34 0.65
N VAL A 99 20.80 8.63 1.74
CA VAL A 99 22.08 7.94 1.90
C VAL A 99 22.22 6.81 0.88
N ALA A 100 21.19 5.98 0.72
CA ALA A 100 21.19 4.87 -0.25
C ALA A 100 21.30 5.38 -1.69
N GLY A 101 20.61 6.46 -2.03
CA GLY A 101 20.67 7.08 -3.36
C GLY A 101 22.07 7.58 -3.70
N ILE A 102 22.74 8.28 -2.79
CA ILE A 102 24.09 8.84 -3.05
C ILE A 102 25.13 7.71 -3.19
N PHE A 103 25.08 6.69 -2.32
CA PHE A 103 26.09 5.63 -2.32
C PHE A 103 25.86 4.56 -3.39
N PHE A 104 24.61 4.15 -3.63
CA PHE A 104 24.31 2.99 -4.48
C PHE A 104 23.87 3.36 -5.90
N ALA A 105 23.29 4.55 -6.15
CA ALA A 105 22.77 4.87 -7.48
C ALA A 105 23.88 4.96 -8.55
N LYS A 106 25.05 5.54 -8.20
CA LYS A 106 26.19 5.67 -9.12
C LYS A 106 26.82 4.32 -9.51
N PRO A 107 27.25 3.45 -8.57
CA PRO A 107 27.84 2.17 -8.93
C PRO A 107 26.87 1.23 -9.65
N MET A 108 25.57 1.31 -9.32
CA MET A 108 24.54 0.49 -9.96
C MET A 108 24.26 0.95 -11.40
N ARG A 109 24.35 2.25 -11.68
CA ARG A 109 24.19 2.81 -13.04
C ARG A 109 25.42 2.58 -13.92
N ASP A 110 26.63 2.71 -13.39
CA ASP A 110 27.86 2.55 -14.19
C ASP A 110 28.08 1.09 -14.64
N LYS A 111 27.71 0.11 -13.81
CA LYS A 111 27.93 -1.31 -14.10
C LYS A 111 26.77 -2.04 -14.79
N LYS A 112 25.69 -1.32 -15.13
CA LYS A 112 24.47 -1.86 -15.79
C LYS A 112 23.87 -3.09 -15.06
N TYR A 113 23.88 -3.10 -13.74
CA TYR A 113 23.25 -4.17 -12.98
C TYR A 113 21.72 -4.13 -13.13
N ILE A 114 21.10 -5.31 -13.23
CA ILE A 114 19.65 -5.48 -13.39
C ILE A 114 19.01 -5.88 -12.06
N THR A 115 19.75 -6.61 -11.22
CA THR A 115 19.29 -7.05 -9.89
C THR A 115 20.14 -6.41 -8.80
N MET A 116 19.52 -6.05 -7.66
CA MET A 116 20.24 -5.55 -6.48
C MET A 116 21.30 -6.53 -5.96
N MET A 117 21.14 -7.83 -6.25
CA MET A 117 22.06 -8.89 -5.85
C MET A 117 23.25 -9.09 -6.80
N ASP A 118 23.21 -8.57 -8.04
CA ASP A 118 24.31 -8.68 -9.01
C ASP A 118 25.68 -8.22 -8.46
N PRO A 119 25.80 -7.07 -7.75
CA PRO A 119 27.09 -6.66 -7.17
C PRO A 119 27.58 -7.59 -6.05
N PHE A 120 26.67 -8.26 -5.33
CA PHE A 120 27.02 -9.21 -4.28
C PHE A 120 27.45 -10.55 -4.87
N GLN A 121 26.79 -10.99 -5.93
CA GLN A 121 27.13 -12.22 -6.65
C GLN A 121 28.54 -12.15 -7.26
N LEU A 122 28.90 -11.01 -7.86
CA LEU A 122 30.22 -10.80 -8.46
C LEU A 122 31.36 -10.62 -7.44
N LYS A 123 31.07 -10.11 -6.24
CA LYS A 123 32.11 -9.81 -5.23
C LYS A 123 32.27 -10.91 -4.17
N TYR A 124 31.19 -11.62 -3.83
CA TYR A 124 31.15 -12.58 -2.73
C TYR A 124 30.76 -14.00 -3.16
N GLY A 125 30.46 -14.22 -4.45
CA GLY A 125 30.09 -15.52 -4.99
C GLY A 125 28.64 -15.93 -4.69
N ASP A 126 28.22 -17.01 -5.33
CA ASP A 126 26.82 -17.46 -5.32
C ASP A 126 26.33 -17.90 -3.93
N THR A 127 27.21 -18.53 -3.13
CA THR A 127 26.82 -19.08 -1.82
C THR A 127 26.44 -17.99 -0.83
N LEU A 128 27.24 -16.92 -0.70
CA LEU A 128 26.93 -15.80 0.19
C LEU A 128 25.71 -15.01 -0.29
N THR A 129 25.51 -14.92 -1.60
CA THR A 129 24.34 -14.26 -2.20
C THR A 129 23.06 -15.01 -1.87
N CYS A 130 23.07 -16.35 -1.95
CA CYS A 130 21.94 -17.19 -1.50
C CYS A 130 21.67 -17.03 0.00
N THR A 131 22.70 -16.98 0.85
CA THR A 131 22.52 -16.77 2.29
C THR A 131 21.90 -15.39 2.59
N LEU A 132 22.27 -14.35 1.84
CA LEU A 132 21.70 -13.00 1.97
C LEU A 132 20.27 -12.91 1.41
N LEU A 133 19.91 -13.75 0.45
CA LEU A 133 18.57 -13.81 -0.14
C LEU A 133 17.53 -14.35 0.86
N ILE A 134 17.90 -15.33 1.68
CA ILE A 134 16.98 -15.96 2.65
C ILE A 134 16.31 -14.94 3.59
N PRO A 135 17.05 -14.10 4.35
CA PRO A 135 16.42 -13.11 5.23
C PRO A 135 15.68 -12.02 4.44
N ALA A 136 16.12 -11.68 3.23
CA ALA A 136 15.42 -10.71 2.38
C ALA A 136 14.02 -11.21 2.00
N VAL A 137 13.92 -12.46 1.53
CA VAL A 137 12.64 -13.08 1.16
C VAL A 137 11.72 -13.22 2.36
N ILE A 138 12.25 -13.60 3.53
CA ILE A 138 11.45 -13.65 4.77
C ILE A 138 10.91 -12.26 5.12
N GLY A 139 11.74 -11.22 5.01
CA GLY A 139 11.34 -9.83 5.20
C GLY A 139 10.21 -9.39 4.28
N ASP A 140 10.31 -9.71 2.98
CA ASP A 140 9.28 -9.40 1.99
C ASP A 140 7.96 -10.12 2.29
N VAL A 141 8.01 -11.39 2.72
CA VAL A 141 6.81 -12.15 3.11
C VAL A 141 6.14 -11.51 4.33
N LEU A 142 6.92 -11.11 5.34
CA LEU A 142 6.39 -10.41 6.52
C LEU A 142 5.80 -9.04 6.14
N TRP A 143 6.41 -8.33 5.18
CA TRP A 143 5.90 -7.06 4.67
C TRP A 143 4.55 -7.23 3.98
N ILE A 144 4.42 -8.23 3.09
CA ILE A 144 3.16 -8.56 2.42
C ILE A 144 2.08 -8.97 3.43
N ALA A 145 2.45 -9.77 4.44
CA ALA A 145 1.54 -10.15 5.51
C ALA A 145 1.01 -8.93 6.30
N CYS A 146 1.87 -7.95 6.59
CA CYS A 146 1.49 -6.71 7.25
C CYS A 146 0.50 -5.88 6.41
N ILE A 147 0.71 -5.80 5.09
CA ILE A 147 -0.22 -5.11 4.17
C ILE A 147 -1.57 -5.81 4.15
N MET A 148 -1.59 -7.15 4.05
CA MET A 148 -2.83 -7.93 4.08
C MET A 148 -3.56 -7.80 5.42
N ALA A 149 -2.84 -7.80 6.54
CA ALA A 149 -3.42 -7.57 7.85
C ALA A 149 -4.06 -6.19 7.95
N SER A 150 -3.38 -5.16 7.43
CA SER A 150 -3.88 -3.78 7.41
C SER A 150 -5.13 -3.62 6.55
N LEU A 151 -5.18 -4.29 5.40
CA LEU A 151 -6.39 -4.37 4.57
C LEU A 151 -7.53 -5.06 5.31
N GLY A 152 -7.23 -6.16 6.02
CA GLY A 152 -8.20 -6.88 6.84
C GLY A 152 -8.78 -6.02 7.96
N THR A 153 -7.96 -5.25 8.67
CA THR A 153 -8.42 -4.33 9.72
C THR A 153 -9.30 -3.22 9.17
N SER A 154 -8.90 -2.60 8.04
CA SER A 154 -9.71 -1.53 7.43
C SER A 154 -11.06 -2.02 6.90
N LEU A 155 -11.11 -3.24 6.34
CA LEU A 155 -12.37 -3.86 5.92
C LEU A 155 -13.25 -4.26 7.11
N GLY A 156 -12.64 -4.76 8.19
CA GLY A 156 -13.32 -5.09 9.44
C GLY A 156 -14.00 -3.87 10.07
N GLU A 157 -13.26 -2.77 10.21
CA GLU A 157 -13.80 -1.50 10.73
C GLU A 157 -14.91 -0.94 9.85
N GLY A 158 -14.79 -1.04 8.52
CA GLY A 158 -15.86 -0.63 7.59
C GLY A 158 -17.14 -1.45 7.74
N LEU A 159 -17.02 -2.74 8.05
CA LEU A 159 -18.17 -3.62 8.30
C LEU A 159 -18.79 -3.34 9.67
N GLU A 160 -17.98 -3.13 10.71
CA GLU A 160 -18.44 -2.77 12.05
C GLU A 160 -19.11 -1.38 12.09
N ALA A 161 -18.58 -0.40 11.35
CA ALA A 161 -19.22 0.90 11.19
C ALA A 161 -20.58 0.79 10.48
N GLY A 162 -20.72 -0.11 9.50
CA GLY A 162 -22.00 -0.43 8.86
C GLY A 162 -23.00 -1.09 9.82
N LEU A 163 -22.54 -2.01 10.67
CA LEU A 163 -23.35 -2.62 11.73
C LEU A 163 -23.76 -1.60 12.81
N GLY A 164 -22.85 -0.69 13.18
CA GLY A 164 -23.09 0.40 14.11
C GLY A 164 -24.10 1.42 13.58
N TYR A 165 -24.00 1.79 12.29
CA TYR A 165 -24.99 2.65 11.62
C TYR A 165 -26.37 2.00 11.56
N ASN A 166 -26.45 0.71 11.20
CA ASN A 166 -27.73 0.00 11.13
C ASN A 166 -28.36 -0.23 12.52
N ARG A 167 -27.53 -0.41 13.56
CA ARG A 167 -27.98 -0.48 14.96
C ARG A 167 -28.47 0.89 15.46
N GLN A 168 -27.80 1.99 15.10
CA GLN A 168 -28.26 3.35 15.41
C GLN A 168 -29.53 3.74 14.63
N ALA A 169 -29.65 3.35 13.36
CA ALA A 169 -30.87 3.56 12.57
C ALA A 169 -32.06 2.77 13.14
N GLY A 170 -31.85 1.51 13.56
CA GLY A 170 -32.86 0.71 14.26
C GLY A 170 -33.24 1.28 15.63
N CYS A 171 -32.28 1.79 16.41
CA CYS A 171 -32.56 2.45 17.68
C CYS A 171 -33.26 3.81 17.53
N ARG A 172 -33.00 4.56 16.45
CA ARG A 172 -33.73 5.80 16.12
C ARG A 172 -35.16 5.52 15.64
N GLY A 173 -35.36 4.50 14.81
CA GLY A 173 -36.70 4.07 14.40
C GLY A 173 -37.58 3.66 15.60
N ASN A 174 -37.07 2.78 16.45
CA ASN A 174 -37.78 2.33 17.67
C ASN A 174 -37.98 3.41 18.74
N ARG A 175 -37.24 4.53 18.68
CA ARG A 175 -37.45 5.68 19.58
C ARG A 175 -38.52 6.62 19.02
N SER A 176 -38.50 6.88 17.72
CA SER A 176 -39.52 7.66 17.02
C SER A 176 -40.91 7.01 17.07
N GLU A 177 -40.99 5.68 16.97
CA GLU A 177 -42.26 4.94 17.07
C GLU A 177 -42.83 4.97 18.50
N ARG A 178 -41.95 4.97 19.52
CA ARG A 178 -42.34 5.06 20.93
C ARG A 178 -42.84 6.45 21.31
N ASP A 179 -42.25 7.50 20.76
CA ASP A 179 -42.68 8.89 20.98
C ASP A 179 -44.00 9.18 20.24
N ASN A 180 -44.20 8.61 19.05
CA ASN A 180 -45.48 8.69 18.34
C ASN A 180 -46.62 8.00 19.13
N ASN A 181 -46.38 6.79 19.66
CA ASN A 181 -47.39 6.07 20.45
C ASN A 181 -47.71 6.75 21.80
N ARG A 182 -46.75 7.48 22.38
CA ARG A 182 -46.98 8.32 23.57
C ARG A 182 -47.77 9.60 23.25
N GLY A 183 -47.55 10.19 22.08
CA GLY A 183 -48.32 11.36 21.62
C GLY A 183 -49.79 11.03 21.34
N VAL A 184 -50.08 9.82 20.82
CA VAL A 184 -51.45 9.36 20.60
C VAL A 184 -52.16 9.03 21.93
N ALA A 185 -51.47 8.39 22.88
CA ALA A 185 -52.04 8.09 24.19
C ALA A 185 -52.32 9.33 25.06
N ALA A 186 -51.64 10.46 24.83
CA ALA A 186 -51.85 11.72 25.53
C ALA A 186 -52.97 12.60 24.92
N ALA A 187 -53.54 12.19 23.78
CA ALA A 187 -54.65 12.88 23.12
C ALA A 187 -56.01 12.22 23.38
N GLU A 188 -56.04 11.15 24.20
CA GLU A 188 -57.24 10.37 24.55
C GLU A 188 -57.71 10.59 26.01
N GLU A 189 -57.09 11.52 26.75
CA GLU A 189 -57.61 12.07 28.03
C GLU A 189 -58.11 13.51 27.84
#